data_AF-A0A532T8A8-F1
#
_entry.id   AF-A0A532T8A8-F1
#
_cell.length_a   1.000
_cell.length_b   1.000
_cell.length_c   1.000
_cell.angle_alpha   90.00
_cell.angle_beta   90.00
_cell.angle_gamma   90.00
#
_symmetry.space_group_name_H-M   'P 1'
#
loop_
_entity.id
_entity.type
_entity.pdbx_description
1 polymer ?
#
loop_
_entity_poly.entity_id
_entity_poly.type
_entity_poly.pdbx_seq_one_letter_code
_entity_poly.pdbx_strand_id
1 'polypeptide(L)'
;MIKKRKIFFVMAGGGHETDRHYYDTIKNRRSVNEFSKFLNSKEIQKLNEYSHGRPYAVWGAVPGPSNIRNWDTMEEGDYVMVYRKGKIILAAEIATKVRSADLAKYFWQEDNQGRTWEYIYFMINDVAFNVDMTKLNKYLGYTQVYRPQGFMAIKQEKVDKLLSVYGDLISLLQKLDSGQELEEIEFEKNKIISEVIEEKIEKAPTEHTEIQWRLIHLGNKSNFDVWVPSADQSKEFDGKKFRDFVIKEFQETIDVPLYIKNIDTVWKLGHSIKSAFEIEHSTSVYSGILRLSDLRTLTPNSTYPFFIVADRKRKNKVFTELRRPTFSNNYLALDRIIKFLSYDSVRELDHNFKGNKEDLNINWLLEKAESLT
;
A
#
# COMPACT_ATOMS: atom_id res chain seq x y z
N MET A 1 16.15 8.05 -10.48
CA MET A 1 15.23 7.56 -11.54
C MET A 1 14.02 6.96 -10.85
N ILE A 2 12.80 7.39 -11.20
CA ILE A 2 11.56 6.84 -10.62
C ILE A 2 11.44 5.37 -11.05
N LYS A 3 11.29 4.45 -10.10
CA LYS A 3 11.14 3.02 -10.40
C LYS A 3 9.75 2.78 -11.02
N LYS A 4 9.70 2.15 -12.19
CA LYS A 4 8.45 1.75 -12.84
C LYS A 4 8.01 0.39 -12.31
N ARG A 5 6.76 0.28 -11.84
CA ARG A 5 6.18 -1.01 -11.46
C ARG A 5 5.74 -1.78 -12.70
N LYS A 6 5.92 -3.09 -12.69
CA LYS A 6 5.34 -4.03 -13.66
C LYS A 6 4.09 -4.65 -13.05
N ILE A 7 3.21 -5.15 -13.90
CA ILE A 7 2.02 -5.89 -13.48
C ILE A 7 2.01 -7.23 -14.21
N PHE A 8 1.81 -8.32 -13.47
CA PHE A 8 1.76 -9.68 -13.98
C PHE A 8 0.37 -10.29 -13.83
N PHE A 9 -0.07 -11.07 -14.81
CA PHE A 9 -1.18 -12.00 -14.66
C PHE A 9 -0.68 -13.40 -14.35
N VAL A 10 -1.39 -14.09 -13.45
CA VAL A 10 -1.13 -15.49 -13.11
C VAL A 10 -2.45 -16.25 -13.07
N MET A 11 -2.45 -17.50 -13.53
CA MET A 11 -3.65 -18.32 -13.62
C MET A 11 -3.79 -19.20 -12.37
N ALA A 12 -4.85 -18.98 -11.58
CA ALA A 12 -5.25 -19.88 -10.49
C ALA A 12 -6.43 -20.77 -10.92
N GLY A 13 -6.35 -21.33 -12.12
CA GLY A 13 -7.36 -22.23 -12.67
C GLY A 13 -7.02 -22.66 -14.10
N GLY A 14 -7.36 -23.90 -14.45
CA GLY A 14 -7.02 -24.53 -15.73
C GLY A 14 -6.69 -26.03 -15.62
N GLY A 15 -6.53 -26.55 -14.40
CA GLY A 15 -6.40 -27.98 -14.09
C GLY A 15 -6.48 -28.26 -12.58
N HIS A 16 -6.67 -29.53 -12.19
CA HIS A 16 -6.85 -29.95 -10.78
C HIS A 16 -5.69 -29.54 -9.86
N GLU A 17 -4.46 -29.49 -10.39
CA GLU A 17 -3.26 -29.06 -9.66
C GLU A 17 -3.27 -27.56 -9.34
N THR A 18 -3.59 -26.71 -10.32
CA THR A 18 -3.63 -25.24 -10.13
C THR A 18 -4.69 -24.79 -9.13
N ASP A 19 -5.81 -25.50 -9.04
CA ASP A 19 -6.85 -25.22 -8.04
C ASP A 19 -6.36 -25.59 -6.63
N ARG A 20 -5.61 -26.69 -6.48
CA ARG A 20 -5.03 -27.11 -5.20
C ARG A 20 -4.02 -26.08 -4.68
N HIS A 21 -3.12 -25.61 -5.54
CA HIS A 21 -2.08 -24.65 -5.16
C HIS A 21 -2.68 -23.35 -4.62
N TYR A 22 -3.81 -22.91 -5.18
CA TYR A 22 -4.53 -21.74 -4.69
C TYR A 22 -4.90 -21.90 -3.22
N TYR A 23 -5.39 -23.07 -2.82
CA TYR A 23 -5.68 -23.33 -1.42
C TYR A 23 -4.40 -23.48 -0.59
N ASP A 24 -3.41 -24.22 -1.09
CA ASP A 24 -2.20 -24.54 -0.34
C ASP A 24 -1.42 -23.30 0.06
N THR A 25 -1.27 -22.32 -0.84
CA THR A 25 -0.31 -21.23 -0.60
C THR A 25 -0.85 -19.83 -0.81
N ILE A 26 -1.96 -19.64 -1.54
CA ILE A 26 -2.60 -18.32 -1.64
C ILE A 26 -3.63 -18.14 -0.52
N LYS A 27 -4.60 -19.04 -0.42
CA LYS A 27 -5.69 -18.93 0.57
C LYS A 27 -5.19 -19.15 2.00
N ASN A 28 -4.39 -20.19 2.22
CA ASN A 28 -3.93 -20.55 3.56
C ASN A 28 -2.74 -19.70 4.02
N ARG A 29 -2.00 -19.08 3.07
CA ARG A 29 -0.73 -18.38 3.30
C ARG A 29 0.31 -19.27 3.99
N ARG A 30 1.59 -18.86 4.00
CA ARG A 30 2.70 -19.64 4.57
C ARG A 30 3.62 -18.77 5.40
N SER A 31 3.95 -19.19 6.60
CA SER A 31 4.83 -18.43 7.51
C SER A 31 6.30 -18.66 7.16
N VAL A 32 7.15 -17.63 7.29
CA VAL A 32 8.60 -17.78 7.01
C VAL A 32 9.22 -18.89 7.85
N ASN A 33 8.81 -19.03 9.12
CA ASN A 33 9.28 -20.08 10.01
C ASN A 33 9.06 -21.48 9.43
N GLU A 34 7.91 -21.73 8.79
CA GLU A 34 7.55 -23.02 8.19
C GLU A 34 8.54 -23.46 7.10
N PHE A 35 8.94 -22.53 6.23
CA PHE A 35 9.74 -22.83 5.05
C PHE A 35 11.18 -22.32 5.10
N SER A 36 11.58 -21.69 6.21
CA SER A 36 12.92 -21.12 6.42
C SER A 36 14.05 -22.12 6.15
N LYS A 37 13.84 -23.40 6.46
CA LYS A 37 14.82 -24.48 6.21
C LYS A 37 15.21 -24.67 4.74
N PHE A 38 14.41 -24.16 3.81
CA PHE A 38 14.65 -24.26 2.37
C PHE A 38 15.30 -23.00 1.77
N LEU A 39 15.58 -22.00 2.61
CA LEU A 39 16.06 -20.68 2.21
C LEU A 39 17.40 -20.37 2.86
N ASN A 40 18.16 -19.48 2.24
CA ASN A 40 19.39 -18.96 2.83
C ASN A 40 19.10 -17.80 3.80
N SER A 41 20.09 -17.44 4.63
CA SER A 41 19.95 -16.40 5.65
C SER A 41 19.55 -15.03 5.10
N LYS A 42 20.02 -14.66 3.89
CA LYS A 42 19.67 -13.38 3.26
C LYS A 42 18.20 -13.35 2.81
N GLU A 43 17.70 -14.45 2.25
CA GLU A 43 16.30 -14.58 1.84
C GLU A 43 15.36 -14.53 3.06
N ILE A 44 15.72 -15.24 4.14
CA ILE A 44 14.96 -15.23 5.39
C ILE A 44 14.92 -13.82 6.00
N GLN A 45 16.07 -13.15 6.07
CA GLN A 45 16.13 -11.77 6.56
C GLN A 45 15.20 -10.85 5.78
N LYS A 46 15.28 -10.93 4.44
CA LYS A 46 14.47 -10.09 3.56
C LYS A 46 12.97 -10.32 3.72
N LEU A 47 12.55 -11.58 3.82
CA LEU A 47 11.15 -11.93 4.08
C LEU A 47 10.70 -11.45 5.47
N ASN A 48 11.55 -11.53 6.48
CA ASN A 48 11.20 -11.00 7.81
C ASN A 48 11.07 -9.48 7.82
N GLU A 49 11.90 -8.76 7.05
CA GLU A 49 11.83 -7.30 6.91
C GLU A 49 10.52 -6.83 6.25
N TYR A 50 10.05 -7.49 5.17
CA TYR A 50 8.81 -7.08 4.49
C TYR A 50 7.54 -7.46 5.26
N SER A 51 7.50 -8.68 5.78
CA SER A 51 6.30 -9.21 6.43
C SER A 51 6.20 -8.83 7.89
N HIS A 52 7.25 -8.36 8.56
CA HIS A 52 7.24 -8.21 10.02
C HIS A 52 6.74 -9.49 10.72
N GLY A 53 7.13 -10.65 10.20
CA GLY A 53 6.75 -11.98 10.70
C GLY A 53 5.41 -12.55 10.19
N ARG A 54 4.75 -11.89 9.24
CA ARG A 54 3.46 -12.34 8.68
C ARG A 54 3.60 -13.46 7.64
N PRO A 55 2.56 -14.30 7.49
CA PRO A 55 2.55 -15.30 6.44
C PRO A 55 2.33 -14.66 5.07
N TYR A 56 2.95 -15.25 4.06
CA TYR A 56 2.88 -14.82 2.68
C TYR A 56 1.84 -15.61 1.91
N ALA A 57 1.12 -14.96 1.00
CA ALA A 57 0.57 -15.69 -0.13
C ALA A 57 1.74 -16.07 -1.05
N VAL A 58 1.83 -17.33 -1.48
CA VAL A 58 2.97 -17.82 -2.27
C VAL A 58 2.48 -18.43 -3.58
N TRP A 59 3.19 -18.18 -4.66
CA TRP A 59 2.96 -18.84 -5.93
C TRP A 59 4.29 -19.19 -6.61
N GLY A 60 4.21 -20.04 -7.63
CA GLY A 60 5.39 -20.46 -8.37
C GLY A 60 5.07 -20.74 -9.83
N ALA A 61 6.11 -20.88 -10.63
CA ALA A 61 6.02 -21.29 -12.02
C ALA A 61 6.97 -22.46 -12.31
N VAL A 62 6.53 -23.39 -13.14
CA VAL A 62 7.40 -24.47 -13.64
C VAL A 62 8.47 -23.91 -14.59
N PRO A 63 9.64 -24.55 -14.69
CA PRO A 63 10.66 -24.17 -15.66
C PRO A 63 10.10 -24.16 -17.08
N GLY A 64 10.31 -23.06 -17.77
CA GLY A 64 9.92 -22.88 -19.16
C GLY A 64 10.36 -21.51 -19.66
N PRO A 65 10.77 -21.36 -20.94
CA PRO A 65 11.40 -20.13 -21.42
C PRO A 65 10.58 -18.86 -21.13
N SER A 66 9.26 -18.92 -21.25
CA SER A 66 8.38 -17.77 -20.95
C SER A 66 8.28 -17.48 -19.44
N ASN A 67 8.14 -18.53 -18.62
CA ASN A 67 8.03 -18.37 -17.16
C ASN A 67 9.31 -17.81 -16.56
N ILE A 68 10.47 -18.31 -17.02
CA ILE A 68 11.79 -17.86 -16.59
C ILE A 68 11.95 -16.38 -16.91
N ARG A 69 11.70 -15.97 -18.16
CA ARG A 69 11.78 -14.57 -18.56
C ARG A 69 10.86 -13.65 -17.74
N ASN A 70 9.62 -14.07 -17.49
CA ASN A 70 8.69 -13.27 -16.70
C ASN A 70 9.12 -13.21 -15.22
N TRP A 71 9.60 -14.32 -14.66
CA TRP A 71 10.11 -14.37 -13.29
C TRP A 71 11.38 -13.53 -13.15
N ASP A 72 12.32 -13.58 -14.09
CA ASP A 72 13.58 -12.81 -14.07
C ASP A 72 13.30 -11.31 -14.09
N THR A 73 12.32 -10.87 -14.88
CA THR A 73 11.93 -9.46 -14.97
C THR A 73 11.06 -8.98 -13.80
N MET A 74 10.53 -9.87 -12.96
CA MET A 74 9.77 -9.50 -11.77
C MET A 74 10.68 -8.90 -10.71
N GLU A 75 10.27 -7.78 -10.14
CA GLU A 75 10.99 -7.04 -9.11
C GLU A 75 10.10 -6.78 -7.89
N GLU A 76 10.73 -6.39 -6.79
CA GLU A 76 10.04 -6.07 -5.54
C GLU A 76 9.22 -4.79 -5.71
N GLY A 77 7.99 -4.81 -5.20
CA GLY A 77 6.99 -3.76 -5.40
C GLY A 77 6.19 -3.88 -6.70
N ASP A 78 6.53 -4.80 -7.62
CA ASP A 78 5.67 -5.11 -8.76
C ASP A 78 4.35 -5.71 -8.30
N TYR A 79 3.32 -5.66 -9.14
CA TYR A 79 2.02 -6.22 -8.84
C TYR A 79 1.79 -7.55 -9.56
N VAL A 80 1.02 -8.42 -8.92
CA VAL A 80 0.49 -9.64 -9.53
C VAL A 80 -1.02 -9.70 -9.34
N MET A 81 -1.74 -10.03 -10.42
CA MET A 81 -3.17 -10.27 -10.44
C MET A 81 -3.44 -11.74 -10.71
N VAL A 82 -4.10 -12.40 -9.76
CA VAL A 82 -4.53 -13.79 -9.86
C VAL A 82 -5.85 -13.85 -10.60
N TYR A 83 -5.83 -14.44 -11.79
CA TYR A 83 -6.97 -14.64 -12.65
C TYR A 83 -7.55 -16.05 -12.51
N ARG A 84 -8.86 -16.15 -12.34
CA ARG A 84 -9.60 -17.41 -12.27
C ARG A 84 -11.02 -17.24 -12.82
N LYS A 85 -11.44 -18.16 -13.70
CA LYS A 85 -12.82 -18.25 -14.23
C LYS A 85 -13.38 -16.90 -14.74
N GLY A 86 -12.59 -16.13 -15.49
CA GLY A 86 -13.04 -14.86 -16.05
C GLY A 86 -12.83 -13.64 -15.15
N LYS A 87 -12.31 -13.82 -13.94
CA LYS A 87 -12.23 -12.77 -12.92
C LYS A 87 -10.84 -12.62 -12.33
N ILE A 88 -10.52 -11.41 -11.87
CA ILE A 88 -9.41 -11.17 -10.94
C ILE A 88 -9.93 -11.45 -9.54
N ILE A 89 -9.37 -12.48 -8.91
CA ILE A 89 -9.80 -12.95 -7.59
C ILE A 89 -8.91 -12.46 -6.45
N LEU A 90 -7.69 -12.06 -6.79
CA LEU A 90 -6.71 -11.53 -5.85
C LEU A 90 -5.72 -10.64 -6.61
N ALA A 91 -5.30 -9.55 -6.01
CA ALA A 91 -4.14 -8.80 -6.44
C ALA A 91 -3.24 -8.53 -5.25
N ALA A 92 -1.93 -8.55 -5.49
CA ALA A 92 -0.94 -8.41 -4.44
C ALA A 92 0.34 -7.76 -4.96
N GLU A 93 1.16 -7.30 -4.04
CA GLU A 93 2.49 -6.76 -4.29
C GLU A 93 3.54 -7.87 -4.12
N ILE A 94 4.55 -7.90 -4.98
CA ILE A 94 5.67 -8.82 -4.88
C ILE A 94 6.61 -8.33 -3.78
N ALA A 95 6.70 -9.11 -2.71
CA ALA A 95 7.66 -8.85 -1.64
C ALA A 95 9.07 -9.27 -2.06
N THR A 96 9.23 -10.51 -2.53
CA THR A 96 10.49 -11.01 -3.07
C THR A 96 10.28 -12.32 -3.85
N LYS A 97 11.35 -12.86 -4.44
CA LYS A 97 11.32 -14.08 -5.24
C LYS A 97 12.54 -14.96 -4.97
N VAL A 98 12.36 -16.28 -5.04
CA VAL A 98 13.43 -17.28 -4.84
C VAL A 98 13.29 -18.40 -5.86
N ARG A 99 14.40 -19.03 -6.24
CA ARG A 99 14.37 -20.25 -7.06
C ARG A 99 14.75 -21.43 -6.18
N SER A 100 13.80 -22.32 -5.90
CA SER A 100 14.03 -23.49 -5.06
C SER A 100 13.08 -24.63 -5.41
N ALA A 101 13.65 -25.71 -5.97
CA ALA A 101 12.89 -26.93 -6.26
C ALA A 101 12.43 -27.62 -4.96
N ASP A 102 13.26 -27.66 -3.93
CA ASP A 102 12.92 -28.32 -2.66
C ASP A 102 11.74 -27.62 -1.97
N LEU A 103 11.73 -26.29 -1.98
CA LEU A 103 10.60 -25.52 -1.45
C LEU A 103 9.34 -25.72 -2.29
N ALA A 104 9.47 -25.73 -3.62
CA ALA A 104 8.33 -25.95 -4.50
C ALA A 104 7.72 -27.35 -4.32
N LYS A 105 8.55 -28.39 -4.13
CA LYS A 105 8.08 -29.74 -3.83
C LYS A 105 7.39 -29.80 -2.46
N TYR A 106 7.92 -29.09 -1.47
CA TYR A 106 7.26 -28.98 -0.17
C TYR A 106 5.87 -28.36 -0.27
N PHE A 107 5.69 -27.31 -1.07
CA PHE A 107 4.38 -26.66 -1.24
C PHE A 107 3.42 -27.38 -2.18
N TRP A 108 3.91 -27.87 -3.32
CA TRP A 108 3.08 -28.25 -4.46
C TRP A 108 3.43 -29.59 -5.09
N GLN A 109 4.40 -30.32 -4.53
CA GLN A 109 4.89 -31.60 -5.07
C GLN A 109 5.43 -31.44 -6.51
N GLU A 110 5.33 -32.50 -7.31
CA GLU A 110 5.71 -32.53 -8.72
C GLU A 110 4.48 -32.77 -9.59
N ASP A 111 4.51 -32.25 -10.83
CA ASP A 111 3.54 -32.57 -11.86
C ASP A 111 3.79 -33.98 -12.44
N ASN A 112 2.89 -34.44 -13.30
CA ASN A 112 3.01 -35.75 -13.96
C ASN A 112 4.26 -35.90 -14.86
N GLN A 113 5.02 -34.83 -15.10
CA GLN A 113 6.27 -34.81 -15.86
C GLN A 113 7.51 -34.71 -14.95
N GLY A 114 7.34 -34.82 -13.63
CA GLY A 114 8.42 -34.71 -12.65
C GLY A 114 8.95 -33.29 -12.48
N ARG A 115 8.21 -32.27 -12.93
CA ARG A 115 8.59 -30.86 -12.78
C ARG A 115 7.91 -30.28 -11.55
N THR A 116 8.47 -29.21 -11.00
CA THR A 116 7.86 -28.46 -9.90
C THR A 116 7.91 -26.96 -10.16
N TRP A 117 7.14 -26.19 -9.41
CA TRP A 117 6.98 -24.74 -9.57
C TRP A 117 8.12 -23.96 -8.90
N GLU A 118 9.37 -24.29 -9.25
CA GLU A 118 10.58 -23.84 -8.59
C GLU A 118 10.86 -22.33 -8.70
N TYR A 119 10.20 -21.60 -9.61
CA TYR A 119 10.32 -20.15 -9.74
C TYR A 119 9.29 -19.46 -8.84
N ILE A 120 9.62 -19.36 -7.56
CA ILE A 120 8.73 -18.97 -6.46
C ILE A 120 8.76 -17.46 -6.28
N TYR A 121 7.61 -16.87 -5.93
CA TYR A 121 7.52 -15.50 -5.48
C TYR A 121 6.50 -15.36 -4.34
N PHE A 122 6.82 -14.44 -3.44
CA PHE A 122 6.09 -14.17 -2.23
C PHE A 122 5.30 -12.87 -2.38
N MET A 123 4.01 -12.95 -2.08
CA MET A 123 3.05 -11.87 -2.22
C MET A 123 2.68 -11.31 -0.86
N ILE A 124 2.65 -9.98 -0.78
CA ILE A 124 2.23 -9.21 0.39
C ILE A 124 1.18 -8.18 -0.04
N ASN A 125 0.50 -7.55 0.93
CA ASN A 125 -0.58 -6.59 0.65
C ASN A 125 -1.67 -7.20 -0.26
N ASP A 126 -1.92 -8.50 -0.14
CA ASP A 126 -2.91 -9.17 -0.96
C ASP A 126 -4.33 -8.73 -0.58
N VAL A 127 -5.12 -8.40 -1.60
CA VAL A 127 -6.53 -8.05 -1.47
C VAL A 127 -7.33 -8.97 -2.37
N ALA A 128 -8.38 -9.57 -1.80
CA ALA A 128 -9.32 -10.40 -2.55
C ALA A 128 -10.31 -9.52 -3.33
N PHE A 129 -10.66 -9.98 -4.53
CA PHE A 129 -11.52 -9.26 -5.46
C PHE A 129 -12.52 -10.20 -6.14
N ASN A 130 -13.53 -9.62 -6.77
CA ASN A 130 -14.48 -10.28 -7.65
C ASN A 130 -14.66 -9.45 -8.94
N VAL A 131 -13.56 -8.94 -9.49
CA VAL A 131 -13.56 -8.06 -10.66
C VAL A 131 -13.61 -8.87 -11.95
N ASP A 132 -14.65 -8.66 -12.76
CA ASP A 132 -14.72 -9.24 -14.10
C ASP A 132 -13.59 -8.72 -14.99
N MET A 133 -12.87 -9.63 -15.65
CA MET A 133 -11.78 -9.26 -16.56
C MET A 133 -12.27 -8.37 -17.70
N THR A 134 -13.53 -8.53 -18.13
CA THR A 134 -14.14 -7.68 -19.16
C THR A 134 -14.20 -6.21 -18.76
N LYS A 135 -14.43 -5.91 -17.47
CA LYS A 135 -14.42 -4.55 -16.93
C LYS A 135 -12.99 -3.99 -16.91
N LEU A 136 -12.03 -4.78 -16.44
CA LEU A 136 -10.62 -4.37 -16.38
C LEU A 136 -9.98 -4.19 -17.77
N ASN A 137 -10.39 -5.01 -18.76
CA ASN A 137 -9.89 -4.93 -20.13
C ASN A 137 -10.06 -3.54 -20.76
N LYS A 138 -11.16 -2.83 -20.43
CA LYS A 138 -11.42 -1.46 -20.86
C LYS A 138 -10.24 -0.53 -20.50
N TYR A 139 -9.77 -0.61 -19.26
CA TYR A 139 -8.74 0.28 -18.72
C TYR A 139 -7.31 -0.14 -19.11
N LEU A 140 -7.08 -1.43 -19.33
CA LEU A 140 -5.81 -1.96 -19.86
C LEU A 140 -5.68 -1.78 -21.39
N GLY A 141 -6.74 -1.30 -22.07
CA GLY A 141 -6.80 -1.19 -23.53
C GLY A 141 -6.70 -2.55 -24.23
N TYR A 142 -7.29 -3.58 -23.64
CA TYR A 142 -7.46 -4.90 -24.25
C TYR A 142 -8.87 -5.03 -24.86
N THR A 143 -9.05 -5.98 -25.78
CA THR A 143 -10.39 -6.30 -26.27
C THR A 143 -11.24 -6.87 -25.14
N GLN A 144 -12.56 -6.66 -25.15
CA GLN A 144 -13.42 -7.14 -24.05
C GLN A 144 -13.33 -8.65 -23.84
N VAL A 145 -13.14 -9.41 -24.92
CA VAL A 145 -13.01 -10.88 -24.92
C VAL A 145 -11.60 -11.38 -24.56
N TYR A 146 -10.62 -10.48 -24.38
CA TYR A 146 -9.27 -10.86 -24.01
C TYR A 146 -9.24 -11.62 -22.68
N ARG A 147 -8.49 -12.72 -22.65
CA ARG A 147 -8.25 -13.52 -21.45
C ARG A 147 -6.75 -13.71 -21.28
N PRO A 148 -6.17 -13.35 -20.12
CA PRO A 148 -4.78 -13.65 -19.82
C PRO A 148 -4.47 -15.14 -19.97
N GLN A 149 -3.23 -15.47 -20.31
CA GLN A 149 -2.76 -16.84 -20.50
C GLN A 149 -1.51 -17.09 -19.66
N GLY A 150 -1.57 -18.13 -18.83
CA GLY A 150 -0.44 -18.55 -18.00
C GLY A 150 0.10 -17.44 -17.08
N PHE A 151 1.41 -17.49 -16.84
CA PHE A 151 2.13 -16.43 -16.16
C PHE A 151 2.69 -15.44 -17.18
N MET A 152 2.23 -14.19 -17.17
CA MET A 152 2.62 -13.19 -18.16
C MET A 152 2.72 -11.77 -17.60
N ALA A 153 3.71 -11.01 -18.08
CA ALA A 153 3.79 -9.57 -17.83
C ALA A 153 2.85 -8.79 -18.76
N ILE A 154 2.18 -7.76 -18.22
CA ILE A 154 1.50 -6.73 -19.02
C ILE A 154 2.58 -5.84 -19.65
N LYS A 155 2.39 -5.45 -20.91
CA LYS A 155 3.31 -4.52 -21.58
C LYS A 155 3.45 -3.23 -20.78
N GLN A 156 4.68 -2.77 -20.56
CA GLN A 156 4.97 -1.62 -19.70
C GLN A 156 4.21 -0.36 -20.15
N GLU A 157 4.05 -0.13 -21.46
CA GLU A 157 3.28 1.00 -22.00
C GLU A 157 1.82 1.03 -21.49
N LYS A 158 1.20 -0.13 -21.31
CA LYS A 158 -0.18 -0.27 -20.81
C LYS A 158 -0.23 -0.08 -19.30
N VAL A 159 0.77 -0.60 -18.59
CA VAL A 159 0.91 -0.40 -17.14
C VAL A 159 1.13 1.07 -16.83
N ASP A 160 2.08 1.72 -17.51
CA ASP A 160 2.39 3.13 -17.35
C ASP A 160 1.14 3.97 -17.61
N LYS A 161 0.41 3.69 -18.70
CA LYS A 161 -0.85 4.38 -19.01
C LYS A 161 -1.90 4.16 -17.92
N LEU A 162 -2.09 2.93 -17.46
CA LEU A 162 -3.06 2.61 -16.41
C LEU A 162 -2.74 3.36 -15.12
N LEU A 163 -1.51 3.25 -14.63
CA LEU A 163 -1.10 3.84 -13.35
C LEU A 163 -1.00 5.37 -13.44
N SER A 164 -0.64 5.93 -14.59
CA SER A 164 -0.60 7.39 -14.77
C SER A 164 -1.99 8.02 -14.83
N VAL A 165 -2.98 7.29 -15.34
CA VAL A 165 -4.35 7.81 -15.53
C VAL A 165 -5.21 7.50 -14.30
N TYR A 166 -5.01 6.37 -13.64
CA TYR A 166 -5.91 5.91 -12.58
C TYR A 166 -5.22 5.70 -11.22
N GLY A 167 -3.90 5.86 -11.12
CA GLY A 167 -3.15 5.74 -9.86
C GLY A 167 -2.84 4.29 -9.46
N ASP A 168 -3.05 3.96 -8.18
CA ASP A 168 -2.74 2.63 -7.61
C ASP A 168 -3.65 1.51 -8.13
N LEU A 169 -3.06 0.34 -8.43
CA LEU A 169 -3.77 -0.83 -8.96
C LEU A 169 -4.79 -1.41 -7.98
N ILE A 170 -4.44 -1.55 -6.70
CA ILE A 170 -5.32 -2.17 -5.71
C ILE A 170 -6.56 -1.33 -5.52
N SER A 171 -6.37 -0.02 -5.39
CA SER A 171 -7.42 0.98 -5.29
C SER A 171 -8.35 1.00 -6.51
N LEU A 172 -7.77 0.91 -7.70
CA LEU A 172 -8.52 0.75 -8.96
C LEU A 172 -9.41 -0.50 -8.92
N LEU A 173 -8.85 -1.65 -8.54
CA LEU A 173 -9.60 -2.91 -8.47
C LEU A 173 -10.72 -2.85 -7.42
N GLN A 174 -10.50 -2.19 -6.28
CA GLN A 174 -11.54 -1.98 -5.25
C GLN A 174 -12.73 -1.17 -5.77
N LYS A 175 -12.48 -0.08 -6.51
CA LYS A 175 -13.55 0.69 -7.16
C LYS A 175 -14.31 -0.18 -8.18
N LEU A 176 -13.61 -0.94 -9.02
CA LEU A 176 -14.26 -1.84 -9.98
C LEU A 176 -15.08 -2.95 -9.32
N ASP A 177 -14.60 -3.48 -8.19
CA ASP A 177 -15.26 -4.55 -7.43
C ASP A 177 -16.55 -4.06 -6.78
N SER A 178 -16.52 -2.85 -6.22
CA SER A 178 -17.69 -2.17 -5.64
C SER A 178 -18.66 -1.60 -6.69
N GLY A 179 -18.33 -1.71 -7.98
CA GLY A 179 -19.17 -1.19 -9.09
C GLY A 179 -19.12 0.33 -9.26
N GLN A 180 -18.15 1.00 -8.63
CA GLN A 180 -17.92 2.43 -8.78
C GLN A 180 -17.21 2.72 -10.11
N GLU A 181 -17.47 3.90 -10.67
CA GLU A 181 -16.71 4.39 -11.82
C GLU A 181 -15.32 4.88 -11.39
N LEU A 182 -14.33 4.68 -12.26
CA LEU A 182 -12.97 5.17 -12.05
C LEU A 182 -12.86 6.62 -12.50
N GLU A 183 -12.23 7.41 -11.66
CA GLU A 183 -11.90 8.81 -11.97
C GLU A 183 -10.52 8.86 -12.60
N GLU A 184 -10.41 9.58 -13.71
CA GLU A 184 -9.13 9.86 -14.35
C GLU A 184 -8.39 10.95 -13.59
N ILE A 185 -7.08 10.80 -13.48
CA ILE A 185 -6.17 11.83 -12.96
C ILE A 185 -6.11 12.94 -14.02
N GLU A 186 -7.03 13.90 -13.93
CA GLU A 186 -7.01 15.12 -14.76
C GLU A 186 -5.96 16.10 -14.23
N PHE A 187 -4.67 15.83 -14.46
CA PHE A 187 -3.59 16.73 -14.05
C PHE A 187 -2.78 17.27 -15.22
N GLU A 188 -2.90 18.58 -15.47
CA GLU A 188 -1.78 19.35 -16.00
C GLU A 188 -0.69 19.39 -14.92
N LYS A 189 0.35 18.58 -15.07
CA LYS A 189 1.53 18.48 -14.17
C LYS A 189 2.18 19.82 -13.79
N ASN A 190 1.80 20.94 -14.42
CA ASN A 190 2.45 22.24 -14.32
C ASN A 190 1.66 23.31 -13.52
N LYS A 191 0.53 22.99 -12.90
CA LYS A 191 -0.33 24.05 -12.30
C LYS A 191 -0.61 23.96 -10.81
N ILE A 192 -0.12 22.93 -10.14
CA ILE A 192 -0.32 22.76 -8.70
C ILE A 192 1.05 22.96 -8.04
N ILE A 193 1.14 24.04 -7.25
CA ILE A 193 2.25 24.42 -6.35
C ILE A 193 3.31 25.34 -7.00
N SER A 194 2.95 26.60 -7.22
CA SER A 194 3.90 27.71 -7.05
C SER A 194 3.49 28.71 -5.97
N GLU A 195 2.42 28.44 -5.22
CA GLU A 195 2.02 29.27 -4.08
C GLU A 195 1.57 28.38 -2.92
N VAL A 196 2.52 27.62 -2.36
CA VAL A 196 2.45 27.33 -0.93
C VAL A 196 3.37 28.35 -0.29
N ILE A 197 2.76 29.37 0.30
CA ILE A 197 3.44 30.29 1.21
C ILE A 197 4.21 29.40 2.19
N GLU A 198 5.54 29.54 2.25
CA GLU A 198 6.32 29.08 3.39
C GLU A 198 5.82 29.84 4.62
N GLU A 199 4.67 29.45 5.18
CA GLU A 199 4.34 29.83 6.53
C GLU A 199 5.39 29.14 7.41
N LYS A 200 6.41 29.89 7.81
CA LYS A 200 7.26 29.55 8.96
C LYS A 200 6.37 29.52 10.19
N ILE A 201 5.66 28.42 10.36
CA ILE A 201 4.92 28.14 11.57
C ILE A 201 5.93 27.59 12.57
N GLU A 202 6.16 28.35 13.65
CA GLU A 202 6.77 27.82 14.86
C GLU A 202 5.88 26.71 15.40
N LYS A 203 6.18 25.44 15.06
CA LYS A 203 5.64 24.27 15.76
C LYS A 203 6.00 24.51 17.24
N ALA A 204 5.03 24.57 18.17
CA ALA A 204 5.37 24.51 19.59
C ALA A 204 6.13 23.18 19.79
N PRO A 205 7.45 23.20 20.04
CA PRO A 205 8.30 22.08 19.65
C PRO A 205 7.98 20.79 20.38
N THR A 206 7.40 20.87 21.58
CA THR A 206 7.20 19.72 22.46
C THR A 206 5.96 18.92 22.10
N GLU A 207 4.80 19.54 21.91
CA GLU A 207 3.55 18.78 21.70
C GLU A 207 3.45 18.18 20.30
N HIS A 208 3.84 18.91 19.25
CA HIS A 208 3.91 18.32 17.91
C HIS A 208 4.87 17.12 17.90
N THR A 209 6.06 17.28 18.50
CA THR A 209 7.05 16.19 18.56
C THR A 209 6.54 15.03 19.41
N GLU A 210 5.85 15.28 20.53
CA GLU A 210 5.18 14.23 21.31
C GLU A 210 4.20 13.44 20.43
N ILE A 211 3.26 14.12 19.77
CA ILE A 211 2.20 13.46 19.01
C ILE A 211 2.78 12.71 17.81
N GLN A 212 3.75 13.29 17.12
CA GLN A 212 4.48 12.63 16.04
C GLN A 212 5.20 11.37 16.54
N TRP A 213 5.87 11.45 17.69
CA TRP A 213 6.49 10.29 18.33
C TRP A 213 5.46 9.18 18.61
N ARG A 214 4.30 9.52 19.16
CA ARG A 214 3.25 8.54 19.45
C ARG A 214 2.70 7.88 18.18
N LEU A 215 2.57 8.63 17.08
CA LEU A 215 2.19 8.05 15.79
C LEU A 215 3.29 7.12 15.24
N ILE A 216 4.58 7.46 15.42
CA ILE A 216 5.69 6.57 15.09
C ILE A 216 5.60 5.28 15.92
N HIS A 217 5.41 5.41 17.23
CA HIS A 217 5.35 4.29 18.15
C HIS A 217 4.14 3.38 17.88
N LEU A 218 2.96 3.95 17.64
CA LEU A 218 1.74 3.22 17.25
C LEU A 218 1.91 2.48 15.91
N GLY A 219 2.50 3.13 14.91
CA GLY A 219 2.75 2.52 13.61
C GLY A 219 3.67 1.30 13.72
N ASN A 220 4.78 1.43 14.46
CA ASN A 220 5.70 0.33 14.74
C ASN A 220 5.04 -0.79 15.56
N LYS A 221 4.27 -0.45 16.61
CA LYS A 221 3.49 -1.44 17.40
C LYS A 221 2.45 -2.20 16.57
N SER A 222 2.05 -1.62 15.44
CA SER A 222 1.08 -2.18 14.49
C SER A 222 1.74 -2.84 13.26
N ASN A 223 3.06 -3.08 13.31
CA ASN A 223 3.83 -3.72 12.24
C ASN A 223 3.79 -2.98 10.88
N PHE A 224 3.67 -1.65 10.91
CA PHE A 224 3.89 -0.79 9.75
C PHE A 224 5.30 -0.25 9.74
N ASP A 225 5.89 -0.07 8.55
CA ASP A 225 7.02 0.84 8.46
C ASP A 225 6.48 2.28 8.56
N VAL A 226 7.16 3.11 9.33
CA VAL A 226 6.80 4.52 9.49
C VAL A 226 7.79 5.40 8.76
N TRP A 227 7.30 6.38 8.02
CA TRP A 227 8.10 7.43 7.41
C TRP A 227 7.71 8.78 7.98
N VAL A 228 8.72 9.63 8.18
CA VAL A 228 8.57 11.05 8.55
C VAL A 228 9.56 11.90 7.73
N PRO A 229 9.29 13.21 7.54
CA PRO A 229 10.17 14.11 6.80
C PRO A 229 11.61 14.10 7.34
N SER A 230 12.60 14.26 6.47
CA SER A 230 14.02 14.21 6.85
C SER A 230 14.39 15.22 7.94
N ALA A 231 13.75 16.39 7.95
CA ALA A 231 13.92 17.42 8.96
C ALA A 231 13.46 16.98 10.37
N ASP A 232 12.52 16.03 10.43
CA ASP A 232 11.93 15.53 11.67
C ASP A 232 12.65 14.27 12.18
N GLN A 233 13.41 13.56 11.34
CA GLN A 233 14.12 12.34 11.73
C GLN A 233 15.20 12.54 12.82
N SER A 234 15.73 13.76 12.96
CA SER A 234 16.69 14.11 14.01
C SER A 234 16.05 14.44 15.35
N LYS A 235 14.72 14.57 15.42
CA LYS A 235 13.99 14.86 16.65
C LYS A 235 14.03 13.68 17.62
N GLU A 236 13.78 13.99 18.89
CA GLU A 236 13.79 13.04 19.99
C GLU A 236 12.61 13.32 20.92
N PHE A 237 12.02 12.26 21.46
CA PHE A 237 11.05 12.35 22.53
C PHE A 237 11.29 11.22 23.53
N ASP A 238 11.31 11.54 24.84
CA ASP A 238 11.51 10.55 25.91
C ASP A 238 12.78 9.68 25.72
N GLY A 239 13.89 10.30 25.34
CA GLY A 239 15.17 9.61 25.12
C GLY A 239 15.27 8.80 23.82
N LYS A 240 14.21 8.80 22.98
CA LYS A 240 14.10 7.97 21.77
C LYS A 240 14.14 8.85 20.53
N LYS A 241 15.14 8.62 19.68
CA LYS A 241 15.34 9.38 18.43
C LYS A 241 14.48 8.81 17.31
N PHE A 242 13.83 9.68 16.54
CA PHE A 242 12.86 9.24 15.53
C PHE A 242 13.51 8.36 14.46
N ARG A 243 14.72 8.70 14.02
CA ARG A 243 15.50 7.93 13.04
C ARG A 243 15.71 6.45 13.36
N ASP A 244 15.59 6.06 14.63
CA ASP A 244 15.78 4.66 15.05
C ASP A 244 14.49 3.83 14.84
N PHE A 245 13.36 4.49 14.56
CA PHE A 245 12.02 3.90 14.43
C PHE A 245 11.32 4.23 13.11
N VAL A 246 12.03 4.88 12.17
CA VAL A 246 11.48 5.26 10.87
C VAL A 246 12.36 4.79 9.72
N ILE A 247 11.75 4.58 8.55
CA ILE A 247 12.50 4.30 7.32
C ILE A 247 13.20 5.56 6.83
N LYS A 248 14.48 5.42 6.47
CA LYS A 248 15.35 6.54 6.05
C LYS A 248 14.93 7.15 4.71
N GLU A 249 14.59 6.29 3.75
CA GLU A 249 14.23 6.68 2.39
C GLU A 249 12.82 6.22 2.06
N PHE A 250 12.03 7.14 1.51
CA PHE A 250 10.79 6.80 0.87
C PHE A 250 11.11 6.26 -0.54
N GLN A 251 10.90 4.98 -0.81
CA GLN A 251 11.14 4.42 -2.14
C GLN A 251 10.10 4.98 -3.12
N GLU A 252 10.52 5.91 -3.99
CA GLU A 252 9.67 6.56 -4.98
C GLU A 252 9.32 5.60 -6.13
N THR A 253 8.06 5.18 -6.20
CA THR A 253 7.47 4.46 -7.33
C THR A 253 6.53 5.39 -8.12
N ILE A 254 6.18 5.06 -9.37
CA ILE A 254 5.29 5.89 -10.23
C ILE A 254 3.99 6.30 -9.52
N ASP A 255 3.44 5.40 -8.71
CA ASP A 255 2.16 5.54 -8.00
C ASP A 255 2.29 6.22 -6.63
N VAL A 256 3.51 6.57 -6.20
CA VAL A 256 3.72 7.24 -4.91
C VAL A 256 4.20 8.69 -5.10
N PRO A 257 3.40 9.70 -4.68
CA PRO A 257 3.70 11.11 -4.89
C PRO A 257 4.95 11.66 -4.20
N LEU A 258 5.65 12.56 -4.89
CA LEU A 258 6.78 13.34 -4.34
C LEU A 258 6.37 14.19 -3.11
N TYR A 259 5.10 14.60 -3.04
CA TYR A 259 4.56 15.47 -1.98
C TYR A 259 4.40 14.80 -0.62
N ILE A 260 4.54 13.47 -0.55
CA ILE A 260 4.63 12.77 0.74
C ILE A 260 5.74 13.34 1.61
N LYS A 261 6.81 13.89 0.99
CA LYS A 261 7.92 14.54 1.71
C LYS A 261 7.49 15.66 2.67
N ASN A 262 6.31 16.23 2.48
CA ASN A 262 5.79 17.33 3.29
C ASN A 262 4.69 16.91 4.28
N ILE A 263 4.35 15.61 4.34
CA ILE A 263 3.38 15.07 5.29
C ILE A 263 4.09 14.68 6.58
N ASP A 264 3.55 15.05 7.75
CA ASP A 264 4.24 14.83 9.04
C ASP A 264 4.50 13.35 9.36
N THR A 265 3.59 12.43 9.03
CA THR A 265 3.79 10.99 9.22
C THR A 265 3.03 10.15 8.20
N VAL A 266 3.66 9.11 7.66
CA VAL A 266 3.03 8.14 6.76
C VAL A 266 3.31 6.73 7.24
N TRP A 267 2.26 5.91 7.31
CA TRP A 267 2.37 4.48 7.59
C TRP A 267 2.29 3.68 6.30
N LYS A 268 3.20 2.71 6.15
CA LYS A 268 3.32 1.88 4.95
C LYS A 268 3.52 0.41 5.30
N LEU A 269 3.35 -0.41 4.28
CA LEU A 269 3.59 -1.83 4.32
C LEU A 269 4.19 -2.26 2.98
N GLY A 270 5.45 -2.68 2.95
CA GLY A 270 6.13 -2.94 1.67
C GLY A 270 6.25 -1.65 0.86
N HIS A 271 5.62 -1.56 -0.31
CA HIS A 271 5.55 -0.35 -1.13
C HIS A 271 4.17 0.32 -1.11
N SER A 272 3.25 -0.13 -0.26
CA SER A 272 1.87 0.37 -0.18
C SER A 272 1.66 1.32 1.00
N ILE A 273 1.04 2.47 0.76
CA ILE A 273 0.61 3.41 1.81
C ILE A 273 -0.63 2.84 2.52
N LYS A 274 -0.67 2.95 3.84
CA LYS A 274 -1.80 2.50 4.68
C LYS A 274 -2.52 3.64 5.38
N SER A 275 -1.83 4.74 5.67
CA SER A 275 -2.44 5.99 6.11
C SER A 275 -1.42 7.13 6.10
N ALA A 276 -1.92 8.37 6.08
CA ALA A 276 -1.12 9.59 6.19
C ALA A 276 -1.73 10.53 7.24
N PHE A 277 -0.86 11.21 7.98
CA PHE A 277 -1.20 12.01 9.16
C PHE A 277 -0.56 13.40 9.06
N GLU A 278 -1.37 14.43 9.29
CA GLU A 278 -0.95 15.83 9.41
C GLU A 278 -1.23 16.32 10.84
N ILE A 279 -0.22 16.86 11.51
CA ILE A 279 -0.28 17.24 12.92
C ILE A 279 -0.43 18.75 13.03
N GLU A 280 -1.65 19.17 13.34
CA GLU A 280 -2.06 20.57 13.37
C GLU A 280 -1.98 21.16 14.79
N HIS A 281 -0.90 21.87 15.07
CA HIS A 281 -0.71 22.60 16.34
C HIS A 281 -0.93 24.11 16.17
N SER A 282 0.07 24.80 15.60
CA SER A 282 0.09 26.24 15.29
C SER A 282 -0.03 26.52 13.78
N THR A 283 0.05 25.48 12.95
CA THR A 283 -0.06 25.55 11.49
C THR A 283 -1.47 25.97 11.07
N SER A 284 -1.63 26.52 9.87
CA SER A 284 -2.98 26.71 9.33
C SER A 284 -3.54 25.36 8.92
N VAL A 285 -4.67 24.95 9.52
CA VAL A 285 -5.43 23.73 9.18
C VAL A 285 -5.58 23.56 7.66
N TYR A 286 -5.78 24.67 6.97
CA TYR A 286 -5.88 24.72 5.51
C TYR A 286 -4.63 24.15 4.81
N SER A 287 -3.42 24.45 5.29
CA SER A 287 -2.16 23.98 4.71
C SER A 287 -1.95 22.47 4.88
N GLY A 288 -2.31 21.90 6.03
CA GLY A 288 -2.28 20.45 6.25
C GLY A 288 -3.27 19.74 5.33
N ILE A 289 -4.49 20.27 5.20
CA ILE A 289 -5.49 19.73 4.24
C ILE A 289 -4.97 19.84 2.81
N LEU A 290 -4.31 20.93 2.43
CA LEU A 290 -3.75 21.11 1.09
C LEU A 290 -2.67 20.04 0.78
N ARG A 291 -1.77 19.75 1.72
CA ARG A 291 -0.76 18.68 1.56
C ARG A 291 -1.39 17.31 1.37
N LEU A 292 -2.46 17.01 2.11
CA LEU A 292 -3.24 15.78 1.91
C LEU A 292 -4.03 15.79 0.59
N SER A 293 -4.49 16.97 0.16
CA SER A 293 -5.17 17.15 -1.13
C SER A 293 -4.25 16.82 -2.30
N ASP A 294 -2.98 17.22 -2.25
CA ASP A 294 -2.00 16.91 -3.30
C ASP A 294 -1.78 15.39 -3.41
N LEU A 295 -1.67 14.71 -2.28
CA LEU A 295 -1.58 13.24 -2.24
C LEU A 295 -2.86 12.59 -2.79
N ARG A 296 -4.03 13.06 -2.36
CA ARG A 296 -5.34 12.58 -2.87
C ARG A 296 -5.43 12.74 -4.37
N THR A 297 -5.00 13.88 -4.88
CA THR A 297 -5.18 14.23 -6.27
C THR A 297 -4.34 13.36 -7.21
N LEU A 298 -3.16 12.94 -6.75
CA LEU A 298 -2.30 12.02 -7.49
C LEU A 298 -2.72 10.56 -7.32
N THR A 299 -3.59 10.28 -6.34
CA THR A 299 -4.12 8.94 -6.06
C THR A 299 -5.64 9.00 -5.84
N PRO A 300 -6.45 9.50 -6.79
CA PRO A 300 -7.88 9.80 -6.58
C PRO A 300 -8.72 8.55 -6.35
N ASN A 301 -8.21 7.40 -6.79
CA ASN A 301 -8.87 6.12 -6.57
C ASN A 301 -8.50 5.47 -5.22
N SER A 302 -7.53 6.01 -4.47
CA SER A 302 -7.08 5.48 -3.18
C SER A 302 -8.20 5.31 -2.16
N THR A 303 -8.10 4.28 -1.33
CA THR A 303 -9.08 3.95 -0.30
C THR A 303 -8.54 4.06 1.13
N TYR A 304 -7.24 4.30 1.29
CA TYR A 304 -6.64 4.49 2.61
C TYR A 304 -7.04 5.85 3.20
N PRO A 305 -7.30 5.93 4.52
CA PRO A 305 -7.77 7.15 5.16
C PRO A 305 -6.64 8.12 5.48
N PHE A 306 -7.02 9.39 5.57
CA PHE A 306 -6.17 10.48 6.01
C PHE A 306 -6.61 11.01 7.37
N PHE A 307 -5.67 11.50 8.15
CA PHE A 307 -5.96 12.06 9.46
C PHE A 307 -5.40 13.47 9.61
N ILE A 308 -6.26 14.39 10.06
CA ILE A 308 -5.82 15.62 10.71
C ILE A 308 -5.80 15.35 12.21
N VAL A 309 -4.61 15.46 12.79
CA VAL A 309 -4.35 15.20 14.20
C VAL A 309 -4.16 16.52 14.93
N ALA A 310 -5.04 16.88 15.86
CA ALA A 310 -4.98 18.20 16.50
C ALA A 310 -5.56 18.21 17.92
N ASP A 311 -5.40 19.33 18.64
CA ASP A 311 -6.16 19.59 19.87
C ASP A 311 -7.67 19.54 19.59
N ARG A 312 -8.45 18.98 20.53
CA ARG A 312 -9.90 18.85 20.44
C ARG A 312 -10.61 20.16 20.11
N LYS A 313 -10.11 21.30 20.62
CA LYS A 313 -10.64 22.65 20.37
C LYS A 313 -10.56 23.04 18.89
N ARG A 314 -9.64 22.48 18.11
CA ARG A 314 -9.47 22.74 16.68
C ARG A 314 -10.44 21.93 15.81
N LYS A 315 -11.15 20.94 16.34
CA LYS A 315 -12.07 20.05 15.58
C LYS A 315 -13.04 20.83 14.69
N ASN A 316 -13.73 21.81 15.26
CA ASN A 316 -14.72 22.60 14.51
C ASN A 316 -14.05 23.37 13.36
N LYS A 317 -12.84 23.91 13.57
CA LYS A 317 -12.07 24.58 12.52
C LYS A 317 -11.70 23.61 11.39
N VAL A 318 -11.24 22.40 11.72
CA VAL A 318 -10.98 21.33 10.73
C VAL A 318 -12.21 21.02 9.89
N PHE A 319 -13.34 20.80 10.55
CA PHE A 319 -14.58 20.48 9.86
C PHE A 319 -15.15 21.63 9.04
N THR A 320 -14.94 22.89 9.47
CA THR A 320 -15.29 24.06 8.66
C THR A 320 -14.42 24.16 7.40
N GLU A 321 -13.11 23.95 7.52
CA GLU A 321 -12.23 23.96 6.35
C GLU A 321 -12.59 22.83 5.38
N LEU A 322 -12.82 21.60 5.87
CA LEU A 322 -13.21 20.46 5.03
C LEU A 322 -14.51 20.67 4.24
N ARG A 323 -15.47 21.47 4.76
CA ARG A 323 -16.71 21.83 4.05
C ARG A 323 -16.51 22.80 2.90
N ARG A 324 -15.31 23.37 2.73
CA ARG A 324 -15.05 24.30 1.63
C ARG A 324 -15.15 23.54 0.31
N PRO A 325 -15.83 24.09 -0.72
CA PRO A 325 -15.97 23.42 -2.02
C PRO A 325 -14.65 23.00 -2.67
N THR A 326 -13.55 23.71 -2.37
CA THR A 326 -12.20 23.35 -2.80
C THR A 326 -11.76 21.97 -2.30
N PHE A 327 -12.26 21.50 -1.16
CA PHE A 327 -11.91 20.23 -0.54
C PHE A 327 -13.05 19.19 -0.59
N SER A 328 -14.31 19.63 -0.53
CA SER A 328 -15.49 18.75 -0.50
C SER A 328 -16.10 18.43 -1.86
N ASN A 329 -15.43 18.80 -2.96
CA ASN A 329 -15.92 18.47 -4.30
C ASN A 329 -15.86 16.95 -4.55
N ASN A 330 -16.62 16.48 -5.55
CA ASN A 330 -16.71 15.04 -5.86
C ASN A 330 -15.37 14.42 -6.28
N TYR A 331 -14.42 15.22 -6.77
CA TYR A 331 -13.12 14.75 -7.24
C TYR A 331 -12.16 14.45 -6.07
N LEU A 332 -12.00 15.39 -5.13
CA LEU A 332 -11.14 15.16 -3.97
C LEU A 332 -11.85 14.38 -2.86
N ALA A 333 -13.12 14.72 -2.61
CA ALA A 333 -13.96 14.19 -1.54
C ALA A 333 -13.25 14.14 -0.17
N LEU A 334 -12.43 15.16 0.14
CA LEU A 334 -11.59 15.20 1.34
C LEU A 334 -12.43 15.18 2.61
N ASP A 335 -13.61 15.79 2.55
CA ASP A 335 -14.62 15.76 3.62
C ASP A 335 -15.06 14.34 4.02
N ARG A 336 -14.97 13.37 3.10
CA ARG A 336 -15.36 11.97 3.32
C ARG A 336 -14.21 11.08 3.77
N ILE A 337 -12.99 11.37 3.30
CA ILE A 337 -11.81 10.52 3.53
C ILE A 337 -10.91 11.02 4.67
N ILE A 338 -10.88 12.34 4.92
CA ILE A 338 -10.13 12.92 6.03
C ILE A 338 -10.95 12.74 7.31
N LYS A 339 -10.31 12.18 8.33
CA LYS A 339 -10.85 12.02 9.66
C LYS A 339 -10.09 12.90 10.64
N PHE A 340 -10.80 13.39 11.66
CA PHE A 340 -10.22 14.12 12.76
C PHE A 340 -9.81 13.14 13.87
N LEU A 341 -8.58 13.27 14.37
CA LEU A 341 -8.11 12.50 15.51
C LEU A 341 -7.55 13.45 16.57
N SER A 342 -8.10 13.45 17.79
CA SER A 342 -7.59 14.36 18.83
C SER A 342 -6.27 13.87 19.42
N TYR A 343 -5.46 14.81 19.92
CA TYR A 343 -4.25 14.49 20.70
C TYR A 343 -4.53 13.53 21.86
N ASP A 344 -5.62 13.73 22.59
CA ASP A 344 -6.01 12.85 23.68
C ASP A 344 -6.32 11.43 23.20
N SER A 345 -6.97 11.28 22.04
CA SER A 345 -7.20 9.96 21.43
C SER A 345 -5.87 9.29 21.05
N VAL A 346 -4.92 10.03 20.47
CA VAL A 346 -3.58 9.48 20.15
C VAL A 346 -2.84 9.04 21.41
N ARG A 347 -2.87 9.86 22.47
CA ARG A 347 -2.25 9.54 23.77
C ARG A 347 -2.90 8.30 24.41
N GLU A 348 -4.22 8.25 24.44
CA GLU A 348 -4.99 7.12 24.97
C GLU A 348 -4.67 5.84 24.20
N LEU A 349 -4.70 5.91 22.86
CA LEU A 349 -4.37 4.79 21.98
C LEU A 349 -2.95 4.31 22.26
N ASP A 350 -1.95 5.18 22.19
CA ASP A 350 -0.55 4.81 22.39
C ASP A 350 -0.28 4.16 23.76
N HIS A 351 -0.95 4.66 24.81
CA HIS A 351 -0.85 4.12 26.16
C HIS A 351 -1.53 2.75 26.30
N ASN A 352 -2.74 2.60 25.77
CA ASN A 352 -3.55 1.41 25.95
C ASN A 352 -3.28 0.31 24.90
N PHE A 353 -2.64 0.65 23.79
CA PHE A 353 -2.41 -0.28 22.70
C PHE A 353 -1.40 -1.35 23.13
N LYS A 354 -1.94 -2.54 23.43
CA LYS A 354 -1.17 -3.72 23.83
C LYS A 354 -0.44 -4.40 22.67
N GLY A 355 -0.61 -3.90 21.45
CA GLY A 355 -0.12 -4.52 20.22
C GLY A 355 -1.00 -5.70 19.83
N ASN A 356 -1.68 -5.60 18.68
CA ASN A 356 -2.30 -6.78 18.07
C ASN A 356 -1.46 -7.17 16.85
N LYS A 357 -0.63 -8.20 16.99
CA LYS A 357 0.35 -8.58 15.96
C LYS A 357 -0.29 -9.08 14.66
N GLU A 358 -1.56 -9.47 14.71
CA GLU A 358 -2.25 -10.11 13.59
C GLU A 358 -3.19 -9.16 12.82
N ASP A 359 -3.51 -7.98 13.36
CA ASP A 359 -4.48 -7.07 12.76
C ASP A 359 -3.82 -5.79 12.21
N LEU A 360 -3.63 -5.76 10.89
CA LEU A 360 -3.07 -4.63 10.13
C LEU A 360 -4.15 -3.69 9.61
N ASN A 361 -5.39 -3.92 10.00
CA ASN A 361 -6.38 -2.87 9.81
C ASN A 361 -6.10 -1.75 10.82
N ILE A 362 -6.48 -0.56 10.43
CA ILE A 362 -6.45 0.60 11.32
C ILE A 362 -7.85 0.84 11.89
N ASN A 363 -8.70 -0.20 12.02
CA ASN A 363 -10.09 -0.04 12.47
C ASN A 363 -10.15 0.53 13.88
N TRP A 364 -9.27 0.09 14.78
CA TRP A 364 -9.12 0.66 16.13
C TRP A 364 -8.81 2.17 16.11
N LEU A 365 -8.08 2.63 15.10
CA LEU A 365 -7.79 4.05 14.90
C LEU A 365 -9.01 4.77 14.32
N LEU A 366 -9.70 4.13 13.37
CA LEU A 366 -10.92 4.65 12.75
C LEU A 366 -12.07 4.78 13.76
N GLU A 367 -12.18 3.88 14.73
CA GLU A 367 -13.16 3.91 15.82
C GLU A 367 -12.97 5.11 16.75
N LYS A 368 -11.72 5.56 16.94
CA LYS A 368 -11.38 6.74 17.75
C LYS A 368 -11.40 8.04 16.96
N ALA A 369 -11.45 7.96 15.64
CA ALA A 369 -11.45 9.12 14.76
C ALA A 369 -12.87 9.58 14.45
N GLU A 370 -13.03 10.88 14.27
CA GLU A 370 -14.30 11.51 13.96
C GLU A 370 -14.36 11.90 12.48
N SER A 371 -15.44 11.51 11.80
CA SER A 371 -15.72 11.97 10.44
C SER A 371 -16.57 13.24 10.45
N LEU A 372 -16.47 14.00 9.37
CA LEU A 372 -17.41 15.07 9.10
C LEU A 372 -18.81 14.45 8.90
N THR A 373 -19.75 14.84 9.76
CA THR A 373 -21.18 14.50 9.63
C THR A 373 -21.92 15.49 8.77
#